data_AF-A0A7L4ZHU1-F1
#
_entry.id   AF-A0A7L4ZHU1-F1
#
_cell.length_a   1.000
_cell.length_b   1.000
_cell.length_c   1.000
_cell.angle_alpha   90.00
_cell.angle_beta   90.00
_cell.angle_gamma   90.00
#
_symmetry.space_group_name_H-M   'P 1'
#
loop_
_entity.id
_entity.type
_entity.pdbx_description
1 polymer ?
#
loop_
_entity_poly.entity_id
_entity_poly.type
_entity_poly.pdbx_seq_one_letter_code
_entity_poly.pdbx_strand_id
1 'polypeptide(L)'
;MMKIIAKVRKNLLYIILAVVCATAFFIHEFIEDQSIEYKTAYQNYKTEKAKRTKALNILKEESIGTESYIKYDEKRVETDLAWQKLKEVKANEEFLGFLDFQQFVGEIGWAVGLFIYSLFNLIMVFHEVNNSKKGKVLLHTTLLSISLYFISWALFSHDDFPKYVYMIFSILTSIILAYAVIIITSQRYKHIKSLMLNIRSLIGFMFNNTKSESEEKMWDVLKEIKHERKG
;
A
#
# COMPACT_ATOMS: atom_id res chain seq x y z
N MET A 1 -8.48 20.10 32.70
CA MET A 1 -8.41 18.63 32.84
C MET A 1 -9.03 17.87 31.66
N MET A 2 -10.32 18.08 31.32
CA MET A 2 -10.99 17.36 30.22
C MET A 2 -10.30 17.49 28.83
N LYS A 3 -9.82 18.68 28.46
CA LYS A 3 -9.09 18.89 27.18
C LYS A 3 -7.78 18.10 27.09
N ILE A 4 -7.09 17.90 28.22
CA ILE A 4 -5.83 17.14 28.29
C ILE A 4 -6.12 15.65 28.10
N ILE A 5 -7.14 15.11 28.81
CA ILE A 5 -7.57 13.72 28.70
C ILE A 5 -7.99 13.39 27.25
N ALA A 6 -8.75 14.26 26.60
CA ALA A 6 -9.15 14.08 25.20
C ALA A 6 -7.96 14.07 24.23
N LYS A 7 -6.97 14.95 24.45
CA LYS A 7 -5.74 15.00 23.63
C LYS A 7 -4.90 13.73 23.80
N VAL A 8 -4.71 13.26 25.03
CA VAL A 8 -3.96 12.03 25.33
C VAL A 8 -4.64 10.81 24.69
N ARG A 9 -5.97 10.68 24.81
CA ARG A 9 -6.73 9.59 24.18
C ARG A 9 -6.58 9.57 22.67
N LYS A 10 -6.63 10.74 22.02
CA LYS A 10 -6.45 10.85 20.56
C LYS A 10 -5.05 10.38 20.13
N ASN A 11 -4.00 10.81 20.82
CA ASN A 11 -2.63 10.39 20.52
C ASN A 11 -2.44 8.88 20.72
N LEU A 12 -3.03 8.31 21.78
CA LEU A 12 -2.97 6.87 22.03
C LEU A 12 -3.60 6.06 20.89
N LEU A 13 -4.73 6.51 20.34
CA LEU A 13 -5.36 5.85 19.19
C LEU A 13 -4.46 5.83 17.94
N TYR A 14 -3.75 6.91 17.65
CA TYR A 14 -2.80 6.93 16.54
C TYR A 14 -1.60 6.01 16.79
N ILE A 15 -1.11 5.92 18.02
CA ILE A 15 -0.04 4.98 18.38
C ILE A 15 -0.50 3.54 18.17
N ILE A 16 -1.69 3.18 18.69
CA ILE A 16 -2.26 1.84 18.49
C ILE A 16 -2.43 1.55 17.01
N LEU A 17 -2.95 2.51 16.22
CA LEU A 17 -3.09 2.34 14.78
C LEU A 17 -1.74 2.09 14.09
N ALA A 18 -0.71 2.87 14.44
CA ALA A 18 0.62 2.69 13.88
C ALA A 18 1.19 1.31 14.20
N VAL A 19 1.01 0.83 15.44
CA VAL A 19 1.41 -0.53 15.85
C VAL A 19 0.65 -1.58 15.04
N VAL A 20 -0.68 -1.47 14.93
CA VAL A 20 -1.49 -2.41 14.14
C VAL A 20 -1.05 -2.45 12.67
N CYS A 21 -0.80 -1.29 12.05
CA CYS A 21 -0.34 -1.22 10.66
C CYS A 21 1.06 -1.82 10.49
N ALA A 22 1.99 -1.52 11.41
CA ALA A 22 3.34 -2.08 11.37
C ALA A 22 3.30 -3.61 11.57
N THR A 23 2.51 -4.10 12.52
CA THR A 23 2.32 -5.54 12.73
C THR A 23 1.70 -6.20 11.50
N ALA A 24 0.64 -5.63 10.93
CA ALA A 24 0.02 -6.17 9.71
C ALA A 24 1.00 -6.24 8.53
N PHE A 25 1.92 -5.28 8.43
CA PHE A 25 2.97 -5.28 7.41
C PHE A 25 4.05 -6.34 7.67
N PHE A 26 4.57 -6.45 8.90
CA PHE A 26 5.72 -7.31 9.22
C PHE A 26 5.36 -8.72 9.70
N ILE A 27 4.09 -9.06 9.91
CA ILE A 27 3.70 -10.37 10.46
C ILE A 27 4.17 -11.55 9.61
N HIS A 28 4.28 -11.37 8.29
CA HIS A 28 4.76 -12.42 7.38
C HIS A 28 6.23 -12.79 7.62
N GLU A 29 7.08 -11.89 8.13
CA GLU A 29 8.49 -12.18 8.42
C GLU A 29 8.65 -13.20 9.56
N PHE A 30 7.61 -13.42 10.37
CA PHE A 30 7.60 -14.43 11.43
C PHE A 30 7.13 -15.81 10.96
N ILE A 31 6.73 -15.92 9.68
CA ILE A 31 6.31 -17.17 9.05
C ILE A 31 7.49 -17.68 8.23
N GLU A 32 7.80 -18.98 8.33
CA GLU A 32 8.84 -19.58 7.48
C GLU A 32 8.42 -19.51 6.01
N ASP A 33 9.38 -19.17 5.16
CA ASP A 33 9.22 -19.04 3.71
C ASP A 33 8.81 -20.34 3.02
N GLN A 34 9.44 -21.43 3.42
CA GLN A 34 9.22 -22.76 2.88
C GLN A 34 9.32 -23.78 3.99
N SER A 35 8.49 -24.80 3.92
CA SER A 35 8.54 -25.94 4.83
C SER A 35 9.87 -26.68 4.71
N ILE A 36 10.23 -27.37 5.78
CA ILE A 36 11.37 -28.27 5.81
C ILE A 36 11.24 -29.35 4.72
N GLU A 37 10.02 -29.79 4.42
CA GLU A 37 9.74 -30.79 3.38
C GLU A 37 10.09 -30.26 1.99
N TYR A 38 9.67 -29.04 1.65
CA TYR A 38 10.03 -28.39 0.39
C TYR A 38 11.53 -28.18 0.28
N LYS A 39 12.16 -27.63 1.32
CA LYS A 39 13.62 -27.42 1.37
C LYS A 39 14.35 -28.74 1.11
N THR A 40 13.91 -29.83 1.72
CA THR A 40 14.50 -31.16 1.53
C THR A 40 14.26 -31.70 0.12
N ALA A 41 13.02 -31.63 -0.40
CA ALA A 41 12.68 -32.10 -1.73
C ALA A 41 13.45 -31.34 -2.82
N TYR A 42 13.59 -30.02 -2.66
CA TYR A 42 14.34 -29.16 -3.57
C TYR A 42 15.84 -29.52 -3.60
N GLN A 43 16.46 -29.73 -2.43
CA GLN A 43 17.87 -30.14 -2.36
C GLN A 43 18.10 -31.54 -2.95
N ASN A 44 17.16 -32.46 -2.75
CA ASN A 44 17.21 -33.79 -3.35
C ASN A 44 17.14 -33.70 -4.88
N TYR A 45 16.16 -32.98 -5.42
CA TYR A 45 16.06 -32.74 -6.86
C TYR A 45 17.33 -32.09 -7.44
N LYS A 46 17.88 -31.08 -6.76
CA LYS A 46 19.12 -30.40 -7.20
C LYS A 46 20.31 -31.36 -7.23
N THR A 47 20.44 -32.21 -6.20
CA THR A 47 21.48 -33.23 -6.10
C THR A 47 21.36 -34.27 -7.22
N GLU A 48 20.16 -34.82 -7.44
CA GLU A 48 19.93 -35.82 -8.48
C GLU A 48 20.13 -35.26 -9.89
N LYS A 49 19.67 -34.02 -10.14
CA LYS A 49 19.93 -33.32 -11.39
C LYS A 49 21.44 -33.17 -11.67
N ALA A 50 22.23 -32.83 -10.65
CA ALA A 50 23.68 -32.73 -10.79
C ALA A 50 24.34 -34.08 -11.10
N LYS A 51 23.89 -35.17 -10.45
CA LYS A 51 24.36 -36.54 -10.75
C LYS A 51 24.00 -36.94 -12.18
N ARG A 52 22.76 -36.70 -12.62
CA ARG A 52 22.30 -36.95 -13.99
C ARG A 52 23.12 -36.17 -15.01
N THR A 53 23.41 -34.89 -14.76
CA THR A 53 24.25 -34.08 -15.65
C THR A 53 25.67 -34.65 -15.77
N LYS A 54 26.26 -35.14 -14.67
CA LYS A 54 27.57 -35.84 -14.72
C LYS A 54 27.48 -37.12 -15.55
N ALA A 55 26.47 -37.96 -15.31
CA ALA A 55 26.26 -39.20 -16.06
C ALA A 55 26.01 -38.93 -17.56
N LEU A 56 25.27 -37.87 -17.90
CA LEU A 56 25.04 -37.45 -19.28
C LEU A 56 26.33 -37.01 -19.97
N ASN A 57 27.25 -36.35 -19.25
CA ASN A 57 28.52 -35.95 -19.82
C ASN A 57 29.40 -37.16 -20.13
N ILE A 58 29.41 -38.18 -19.26
CA ILE A 58 30.07 -39.48 -19.52
C ILE A 58 29.39 -40.17 -20.72
N LEU A 59 28.06 -40.19 -20.78
CA LEU A 59 27.31 -40.76 -21.91
C LEU A 59 27.63 -40.06 -23.24
N LYS A 60 27.85 -38.74 -23.25
CA LYS A 60 28.24 -38.05 -24.50
C LYS A 60 29.56 -38.56 -25.07
N GLU A 61 30.38 -39.23 -24.27
CA GLU A 61 31.63 -39.85 -24.66
C GLU A 61 31.43 -41.31 -25.13
N GLU A 62 30.30 -41.97 -24.81
CA GLU A 62 30.04 -43.40 -25.08
C GLU A 62 28.60 -43.69 -25.57
N SER A 63 28.47 -44.43 -26.67
CA SER A 63 27.19 -44.66 -27.36
C SER A 63 26.18 -45.56 -26.63
N ILE A 64 24.93 -45.56 -27.14
CA ILE A 64 23.75 -46.26 -26.63
C ILE A 64 24.01 -47.77 -26.45
N GLY A 65 23.59 -48.35 -25.32
CA GLY A 65 23.71 -49.79 -25.02
C GLY A 65 24.93 -50.18 -24.19
N THR A 66 25.78 -49.21 -23.85
CA THR A 66 26.92 -49.38 -22.92
C THR A 66 26.47 -49.34 -21.46
N GLU A 67 27.31 -49.84 -20.54
CA GLU A 67 27.06 -49.75 -19.09
C GLU A 67 26.85 -48.29 -18.63
N SER A 68 27.56 -47.35 -19.26
CA SER A 68 27.41 -45.91 -19.06
C SER A 68 26.01 -45.40 -19.43
N TYR A 69 25.38 -45.97 -20.47
CA TYR A 69 24.01 -45.64 -20.84
C TYR A 69 22.99 -46.13 -19.81
N ILE A 70 23.16 -47.35 -19.29
CA ILE A 70 22.29 -47.90 -18.24
C ILE A 70 22.36 -47.03 -16.98
N LYS A 71 23.57 -46.68 -16.53
CA LYS A 71 23.78 -45.78 -15.37
C LYS A 71 23.16 -44.40 -15.57
N TYR A 72 23.23 -43.85 -16.78
CA TYR A 72 22.55 -42.60 -17.09
C TYR A 72 21.02 -42.74 -17.00
N ASP A 73 20.46 -43.81 -17.56
CA ASP A 73 19.02 -44.03 -17.56
C ASP A 73 18.47 -44.20 -16.13
N GLU A 74 19.15 -44.96 -15.28
CA GLU A 74 18.83 -45.07 -13.85
C GLU A 74 18.79 -43.69 -13.17
N LYS A 75 19.80 -42.84 -13.41
CA LYS A 75 19.85 -41.48 -12.85
C LYS A 75 18.80 -40.54 -13.44
N ARG A 76 18.38 -40.76 -14.68
CA ARG A 76 17.26 -40.05 -15.29
C ARG A 76 15.97 -40.37 -14.53
N VAL A 77 15.68 -41.66 -14.32
CA VAL A 77 14.51 -42.12 -13.56
C VAL A 77 14.51 -41.56 -12.14
N GLU A 78 15.63 -41.63 -11.42
CA GLU A 78 15.76 -41.05 -10.07
C GLU A 78 15.49 -39.54 -10.05
N THR A 79 16.01 -38.81 -11.04
CA THR A 79 15.78 -37.35 -11.15
C THR A 79 14.32 -37.04 -11.43
N ASP A 80 13.67 -37.83 -12.28
CA ASP A 80 12.27 -37.63 -12.66
C ASP A 80 11.34 -37.92 -11.46
N LEU A 81 11.65 -38.95 -10.66
CA LEU A 81 10.96 -39.23 -9.39
C LEU A 81 11.16 -38.08 -8.38
N ALA A 82 12.39 -37.57 -8.23
CA ALA A 82 12.67 -36.42 -7.36
C ALA A 82 11.92 -35.16 -7.82
N TRP A 83 11.77 -34.96 -9.13
CA TRP A 83 11.01 -33.86 -9.71
C TRP A 83 9.51 -34.00 -9.48
N GLN A 84 8.95 -35.21 -9.61
CA GLN A 84 7.54 -35.48 -9.28
C GLN A 84 7.26 -35.17 -7.81
N LYS A 85 8.11 -35.67 -6.89
CA LYS A 85 7.98 -35.36 -5.47
C LYS A 85 8.07 -33.86 -5.18
N LEU A 86 8.99 -33.14 -5.82
CA LEU A 86 9.09 -31.68 -5.67
C LEU A 86 7.81 -30.98 -6.16
N LYS A 87 7.20 -31.43 -7.26
CA LYS A 87 5.92 -30.88 -7.75
C LYS A 87 4.78 -31.11 -6.77
N GLU A 88 4.69 -32.30 -6.19
CA GLU A 88 3.68 -32.64 -5.18
C GLU A 88 3.83 -31.76 -3.95
N VAL A 89 5.04 -31.65 -3.40
CA VAL A 89 5.31 -30.81 -2.23
C VAL A 89 5.05 -29.34 -2.55
N LYS A 90 5.45 -28.86 -3.74
CA LYS A 90 5.15 -27.48 -4.17
C LYS A 90 3.64 -27.21 -4.22
N ALA A 91 2.87 -28.11 -4.82
CA ALA A 91 1.41 -27.98 -4.89
C ALA A 91 0.75 -28.00 -3.50
N ASN A 92 1.37 -28.68 -2.53
CA ASN A 92 0.90 -28.69 -1.14
C ASN A 92 1.27 -27.41 -0.37
N GLU A 93 2.30 -26.68 -0.78
CA GLU A 93 2.66 -25.39 -0.19
C GLU A 93 1.86 -24.21 -0.74
N GLU A 94 1.44 -24.30 -2.00
CA GLU A 94 0.65 -23.26 -2.65
C GLU A 94 -0.63 -22.97 -1.84
N PHE A 95 -0.83 -21.70 -1.49
CA PHE A 95 -1.96 -21.26 -0.68
C PHE A 95 -2.80 -20.25 -1.44
N LEU A 96 -4.04 -20.63 -1.77
CA LEU A 96 -4.99 -19.78 -2.49
C LEU A 96 -4.47 -19.19 -3.82
N GLY A 97 -3.47 -19.79 -4.47
CA GLY A 97 -2.83 -19.28 -5.71
C GLY A 97 -1.54 -18.50 -5.48
N PHE A 98 -1.15 -18.27 -4.22
CA PHE A 98 0.18 -17.80 -3.84
C PHE A 98 1.17 -18.97 -3.77
N LEU A 99 2.46 -18.67 -3.90
CA LEU A 99 3.53 -19.69 -3.87
C LEU A 99 3.58 -20.43 -2.54
N ASP A 100 3.32 -19.71 -1.45
CA ASP A 100 3.33 -20.20 -0.09
C ASP A 100 2.43 -19.32 0.80
N PHE A 101 2.18 -19.79 2.03
CA PHE A 101 1.37 -19.07 3.01
C PHE A 101 2.02 -17.76 3.48
N GLN A 102 3.36 -17.68 3.50
CA GLN A 102 4.06 -16.46 3.90
C GLN A 102 3.75 -15.33 2.92
N GLN A 103 3.85 -15.60 1.62
CA GLN A 103 3.55 -14.64 0.55
C GLN A 103 2.10 -14.17 0.65
N PHE A 104 1.14 -15.08 0.85
CA PHE A 104 -0.26 -14.73 1.07
C PHE A 104 -0.43 -13.76 2.24
N VAL A 105 0.19 -14.08 3.39
CA VAL A 105 0.12 -13.24 4.60
C VAL A 105 0.77 -11.87 4.37
N GLY A 106 1.88 -11.82 3.62
CA GLY A 106 2.52 -10.56 3.22
C GLY A 106 1.58 -9.68 2.42
N GLU A 107 0.99 -10.23 1.35
CA GLU A 107 0.11 -9.51 0.44
C GLU A 107 -1.22 -9.10 1.08
N ILE A 108 -1.86 -9.98 1.85
CA ILE A 108 -3.09 -9.62 2.56
C ILE A 108 -2.83 -8.68 3.74
N GLY A 109 -1.68 -8.82 4.41
CA GLY A 109 -1.32 -8.06 5.60
C GLY A 109 -1.19 -6.57 5.32
N TRP A 110 -0.47 -6.18 4.26
CA TRP A 110 -0.35 -4.77 3.89
C TRP A 110 -1.70 -4.18 3.44
N ALA A 111 -2.51 -4.96 2.71
CA ALA A 111 -3.83 -4.54 2.26
C ALA A 111 -4.79 -4.31 3.44
N VAL A 112 -4.80 -5.22 4.42
CA VAL A 112 -5.57 -5.09 5.67
C VAL A 112 -5.08 -3.90 6.49
N GLY A 113 -3.76 -3.70 6.61
CA GLY A 113 -3.19 -2.54 7.28
C GLY A 113 -3.65 -1.22 6.65
N LEU A 114 -3.59 -1.13 5.32
CA LEU A 114 -4.07 0.03 4.57
C LEU A 114 -5.59 0.24 4.74
N PHE A 115 -6.38 -0.84 4.77
CA PHE A 115 -7.81 -0.78 5.02
C PHE A 115 -8.12 -0.17 6.40
N ILE A 116 -7.51 -0.70 7.46
CA ILE A 116 -7.70 -0.22 8.84
C ILE A 116 -7.27 1.24 8.96
N TYR A 117 -6.11 1.59 8.39
CA TYR A 117 -5.61 2.96 8.36
C TYR A 117 -6.60 3.92 7.67
N SER A 118 -7.09 3.53 6.49
CA SER A 118 -7.96 4.38 5.68
C SER A 118 -9.33 4.54 6.32
N LEU A 119 -9.89 3.44 6.86
CA LEU A 119 -11.16 3.45 7.58
C LEU A 119 -11.09 4.33 8.83
N PHE A 120 -10.03 4.17 9.64
CA PHE A 120 -9.83 4.99 10.84
C PHE A 120 -9.75 6.47 10.48
N ASN A 121 -8.90 6.84 9.52
CA ASN A 121 -8.75 8.25 9.15
C ASN A 121 -10.01 8.82 8.51
N LEU A 122 -10.76 8.02 7.74
CA LEU A 122 -12.06 8.43 7.20
C LEU A 122 -13.06 8.77 8.33
N ILE A 123 -13.15 7.93 9.36
CA ILE A 123 -13.98 8.19 10.55
C ILE A 123 -13.52 9.47 11.26
N MET A 124 -12.21 9.67 11.43
CA MET A 124 -11.65 10.86 12.07
C MET A 124 -11.97 12.14 11.29
N VAL A 125 -11.95 12.08 9.95
CA VAL A 125 -12.30 13.21 9.08
C VAL A 125 -13.75 13.64 9.26
N PHE A 126 -14.68 12.73 9.55
CA PHE A 126 -16.06 13.10 9.83
C PHE A 126 -16.22 13.94 11.11
N HIS A 127 -15.31 13.79 12.07
CA HIS A 127 -15.28 14.56 13.32
C HIS A 127 -14.51 15.89 13.21
N GLU A 128 -13.82 16.15 12.10
CA GLU A 128 -13.12 17.41 11.86
C GLU A 128 -14.07 18.50 11.33
N VAL A 129 -13.89 19.73 11.84
CA VAL A 129 -14.61 20.95 11.39
C VAL A 129 -13.86 21.66 10.24
N ASN A 130 -12.77 21.08 9.73
CA ASN A 130 -11.87 21.73 8.79
C ASN A 130 -12.46 21.81 7.36
N ASN A 131 -12.19 22.92 6.65
CA ASN A 131 -12.57 23.12 5.25
C ASN A 131 -11.94 22.08 4.29
N SER A 132 -10.82 21.46 4.66
CA SER A 132 -10.15 20.40 3.89
C SER A 132 -10.83 19.02 3.97
N LYS A 133 -11.96 18.89 4.69
CA LYS A 133 -12.69 17.64 4.91
C LYS A 133 -12.97 16.87 3.61
N LYS A 134 -13.40 17.55 2.55
CA LYS A 134 -13.77 16.88 1.27
C LYS A 134 -12.58 16.17 0.62
N GLY A 135 -11.41 16.81 0.59
CA GLY A 135 -10.20 16.21 0.01
C GLY A 135 -9.73 14.99 0.82
N LYS A 136 -9.78 15.08 2.15
CA LYS A 136 -9.42 13.95 3.02
C LYS A 136 -10.41 12.78 2.90
N VAL A 137 -11.72 13.04 2.87
CA VAL A 137 -12.75 12.01 2.63
C VAL A 137 -12.42 11.27 1.34
N LEU A 138 -12.17 12.02 0.26
CA LEU A 138 -11.92 11.42 -1.04
C LEU A 138 -10.63 10.58 -1.07
N LEU A 139 -9.53 11.10 -0.51
CA LEU A 139 -8.28 10.35 -0.38
C LEU A 139 -8.49 9.02 0.35
N HIS A 140 -9.12 9.06 1.54
CA HIS A 140 -9.28 7.84 2.34
C HIS A 140 -10.32 6.89 1.73
N THR A 141 -11.36 7.38 1.04
CA THR A 141 -12.25 6.53 0.26
C THR A 141 -11.51 5.83 -0.87
N THR A 142 -10.64 6.53 -1.61
CA THR A 142 -9.81 5.92 -2.66
C THR A 142 -8.88 4.84 -2.09
N LEU A 143 -8.17 5.13 -1.00
CA LEU A 143 -7.30 4.14 -0.35
C LEU A 143 -8.10 2.92 0.17
N LEU A 144 -9.30 3.15 0.71
CA LEU A 144 -10.19 2.09 1.16
C LEU A 144 -10.64 1.20 -0.01
N SER A 145 -11.01 1.80 -1.15
CA SER A 145 -11.32 1.06 -2.38
C SER A 145 -10.13 0.23 -2.88
N ILE A 146 -8.93 0.80 -2.89
CA ILE A 146 -7.69 0.07 -3.27
C ILE A 146 -7.47 -1.12 -2.33
N SER A 147 -7.53 -0.90 -1.01
CA SER A 147 -7.34 -1.97 -0.04
C SER A 147 -8.38 -3.09 -0.15
N LEU A 148 -9.66 -2.77 -0.37
CA LEU A 148 -10.71 -3.76 -0.59
C LEU A 148 -10.48 -4.56 -1.88
N TYR A 149 -10.01 -3.89 -2.93
CA TYR A 149 -9.64 -4.57 -4.17
C TYR A 149 -8.53 -5.60 -3.92
N PHE A 150 -7.45 -5.21 -3.24
CA PHE A 150 -6.35 -6.13 -2.94
C PHE A 150 -6.73 -7.26 -1.99
N ILE A 151 -7.53 -6.98 -0.95
CA ILE A 151 -8.08 -8.02 -0.07
C ILE A 151 -8.92 -9.01 -0.89
N SER A 152 -9.79 -8.51 -1.77
CA SER A 152 -10.60 -9.38 -2.64
C SER A 152 -9.73 -10.20 -3.58
N TRP A 153 -8.76 -9.57 -4.25
CA TRP A 153 -7.83 -10.26 -5.13
C TRP A 153 -7.05 -11.36 -4.39
N ALA A 154 -6.55 -11.08 -3.18
CA ALA A 154 -5.82 -12.07 -2.38
C ALA A 154 -6.70 -13.24 -1.92
N LEU A 155 -7.99 -13.02 -1.65
CA LEU A 155 -8.90 -14.09 -1.24
C LEU A 155 -9.45 -14.92 -2.42
N PHE A 156 -9.52 -14.33 -3.62
CA PHE A 156 -10.09 -14.95 -4.82
C PHE A 156 -9.05 -15.29 -5.89
N SER A 157 -7.77 -15.41 -5.51
CA SER A 157 -6.59 -15.54 -6.39
C SER A 157 -6.53 -16.81 -7.28
N HIS A 158 -7.62 -17.58 -7.36
CA HIS A 158 -7.69 -18.74 -8.26
C HIS A 158 -7.67 -18.36 -9.74
N ASP A 159 -8.11 -17.15 -10.10
CA ASP A 159 -8.00 -16.62 -11.45
C ASP A 159 -7.70 -15.12 -11.40
N ASP A 160 -6.58 -14.71 -11.98
CA ASP A 160 -6.24 -13.31 -12.15
C ASP A 160 -7.38 -12.59 -12.89
N PHE A 161 -7.78 -11.39 -12.44
CA PHE A 161 -8.94 -10.74 -13.05
C PHE A 161 -8.71 -10.54 -14.56
N PRO A 162 -9.75 -10.68 -15.40
CA PRO A 162 -9.57 -10.45 -16.82
C PRO A 162 -9.18 -8.99 -17.08
N LYS A 163 -8.32 -8.77 -18.09
CA LYS A 163 -7.68 -7.46 -18.40
C LYS A 163 -8.64 -6.27 -18.45
N TYR A 164 -9.89 -6.48 -18.85
CA TYR A 164 -10.88 -5.41 -18.91
C TYR A 164 -11.27 -4.88 -17.51
N VAL A 165 -11.23 -5.71 -16.46
CA VAL A 165 -11.51 -5.28 -15.07
C VAL A 165 -10.49 -4.27 -14.62
N TYR A 166 -9.19 -4.54 -14.88
CA TYR A 166 -8.11 -3.58 -14.62
C TYR A 166 -8.32 -2.26 -15.37
N MET A 167 -8.76 -2.32 -16.63
CA MET A 167 -9.05 -1.12 -17.43
C MET A 167 -10.24 -0.32 -16.87
N ILE A 168 -11.33 -0.99 -16.48
CA ILE A 168 -12.49 -0.35 -15.85
C ILE A 168 -12.09 0.33 -14.54
N PHE A 169 -11.35 -0.37 -13.67
CA PHE A 169 -10.85 0.20 -12.42
C PHE A 169 -9.91 1.38 -12.66
N SER A 170 -9.04 1.31 -13.67
CA SER A 170 -8.15 2.42 -14.05
C SER A 170 -8.91 3.66 -14.54
N ILE A 171 -9.96 3.46 -15.36
CA ILE A 171 -10.81 4.57 -15.82
C ILE A 171 -11.59 5.17 -14.66
N LEU A 172 -12.22 4.34 -13.83
CA LEU A 172 -12.98 4.79 -12.66
C LEU A 172 -12.09 5.56 -11.68
N THR A 173 -10.92 5.03 -11.32
CA THR A 173 -9.97 5.71 -10.43
C THR A 173 -9.47 7.02 -11.03
N SER A 174 -9.21 7.08 -12.34
CA SER A 174 -8.81 8.31 -13.03
C SER A 174 -9.91 9.38 -12.98
N ILE A 175 -11.18 9.00 -13.19
CA ILE A 175 -12.33 9.91 -13.08
C ILE A 175 -12.46 10.44 -11.64
N ILE A 176 -12.34 9.55 -10.65
CA ILE A 176 -12.39 9.91 -9.23
C ILE A 176 -11.27 10.90 -8.88
N LEU A 177 -10.04 10.66 -9.35
CA LEU A 177 -8.90 11.55 -9.13
C LEU A 177 -9.08 12.90 -9.83
N ALA A 178 -9.54 12.92 -11.08
CA ALA A 178 -9.84 14.16 -11.79
C ALA A 178 -10.89 15.00 -11.03
N TYR A 179 -11.96 14.35 -10.58
CA TYR A 179 -13.00 14.99 -9.76
C TYR A 179 -12.43 15.50 -8.42
N ALA A 180 -11.51 14.75 -7.81
CA ALA A 180 -10.81 15.17 -6.59
C ALA A 180 -10.06 16.49 -6.78
N VAL A 181 -9.26 16.57 -7.84
CA VAL A 181 -8.45 17.74 -8.17
C VAL A 181 -9.36 18.95 -8.41
N ILE A 182 -10.48 18.78 -9.12
CA ILE A 182 -11.45 19.86 -9.36
C ILE A 182 -12.04 20.36 -8.04
N ILE A 183 -12.48 19.47 -7.14
CA ILE A 183 -13.04 19.87 -5.84
C ILE A 183 -12.00 20.63 -5.01
N ILE A 184 -10.79 20.08 -4.88
CA ILE A 184 -9.72 20.68 -4.07
C ILE A 184 -9.36 22.07 -4.62
N THR A 185 -9.22 22.18 -5.95
CA THR A 185 -8.87 23.44 -6.60
C THR A 185 -10.00 24.47 -6.47
N SER A 186 -11.25 24.06 -6.62
CA SER A 186 -12.43 24.92 -6.42
C SER A 186 -12.51 25.46 -4.99
N GLN A 187 -12.27 24.61 -3.99
CA GLN A 187 -12.24 25.04 -2.59
C GLN A 187 -11.11 26.03 -2.32
N ARG A 188 -9.91 25.78 -2.85
CA ARG A 188 -8.77 26.70 -2.73
C ARG A 188 -9.09 28.06 -3.35
N TYR A 189 -9.68 28.06 -4.55
CA TYR A 189 -10.09 29.29 -5.23
C TYR A 189 -11.15 30.07 -4.43
N LYS A 190 -12.19 29.39 -3.91
CA LYS A 190 -13.20 30.03 -3.05
C LYS A 190 -12.59 30.64 -1.80
N HIS A 191 -11.64 29.96 -1.17
CA HIS A 191 -10.96 30.47 0.02
C HIS A 191 -10.13 31.73 -0.29
N ILE A 192 -9.33 31.70 -1.37
CA ILE A 192 -8.55 32.86 -1.82
C ILE A 192 -9.49 34.03 -2.15
N LYS A 193 -10.57 33.78 -2.88
CA LYS A 193 -11.55 34.82 -3.23
C LYS A 193 -12.20 35.44 -1.98
N SER A 194 -12.55 34.61 -0.99
CA SER A 194 -13.09 35.09 0.29
C SER A 194 -12.08 35.97 1.05
N LEU A 195 -10.81 35.56 1.11
CA LEU A 195 -9.76 36.37 1.73
C LEU A 195 -9.56 37.70 0.99
N MET A 196 -9.55 37.70 -0.34
CA MET A 196 -9.45 38.93 -1.14
C MET A 196 -10.63 39.87 -0.91
N LEU A 197 -11.85 39.35 -0.81
CA LEU A 197 -13.04 40.16 -0.51
C LEU A 197 -12.95 40.78 0.89
N ASN A 198 -12.50 40.02 1.89
CA ASN A 198 -12.30 40.53 3.24
C ASN A 198 -11.20 41.62 3.27
N ILE A 199 -10.10 41.43 2.56
CA ILE A 199 -9.03 42.44 2.42
C ILE A 199 -9.58 43.70 1.74
N ARG A 200 -10.31 43.57 0.64
CA ARG A 200 -10.91 44.72 -0.07
C ARG A 200 -11.92 45.46 0.80
N SER A 201 -12.73 44.73 1.56
CA SER A 201 -13.68 45.33 2.50
C SER A 201 -12.96 46.06 3.63
N LEU A 202 -11.88 45.50 4.17
CA LEU A 202 -11.06 46.15 5.20
C LEU A 202 -10.41 47.42 4.64
N ILE A 203 -9.85 47.37 3.44
CA ILE A 203 -9.25 48.53 2.76
C ILE A 203 -10.30 49.61 2.50
N GLY A 204 -11.48 49.26 1.99
CA GLY A 204 -12.57 50.21 1.80
C GLY A 204 -13.07 50.82 3.11
N PHE A 205 -13.15 50.02 4.18
CA PHE A 205 -13.45 50.50 5.51
C PHE A 205 -12.38 51.47 6.02
N MET A 206 -11.11 51.15 5.84
CA MET A 206 -10.00 52.04 6.19
C MET A 206 -10.11 53.37 5.43
N PHE A 207 -10.17 53.36 4.09
CA PHE A 207 -10.26 54.58 3.28
C PHE A 207 -11.50 55.44 3.59
N ASN A 208 -12.65 54.83 3.86
CA ASN A 208 -13.86 55.58 4.20
C ASN A 208 -13.84 56.18 5.61
N ASN A 209 -13.06 55.62 6.55
CA ASN A 209 -13.01 56.06 7.94
C ASN A 209 -11.71 56.76 8.34
N THR A 210 -10.68 56.76 7.49
CA THR A 210 -9.50 57.61 7.66
C THR A 210 -9.74 58.92 6.92
N LYS A 211 -10.12 59.97 7.68
CA LYS A 211 -9.84 61.35 7.24
C LYS A 211 -8.32 61.51 7.11
N SER A 212 -7.84 62.41 6.25
CA SER A 212 -6.40 62.66 6.02
C SER A 212 -5.60 62.87 7.32
N GLU A 213 -6.26 63.39 8.36
CA GLU A 213 -5.72 63.64 9.70
C GLU A 213 -5.39 62.36 10.50
N SER A 214 -5.86 61.19 10.08
CA SER A 214 -5.75 59.91 10.81
C SER A 214 -4.91 58.84 10.10
N GLU A 215 -4.35 59.19 8.94
CA GLU A 215 -3.55 58.30 8.10
C GLU A 215 -2.26 57.84 8.81
N GLU A 216 -1.60 58.74 9.54
CA GLU A 216 -0.34 58.46 10.24
C GLU A 216 -0.51 57.39 11.33
N LYS A 217 -1.59 57.45 12.12
CA LYS A 217 -1.93 56.44 13.14
C LYS A 217 -2.28 55.08 12.54
N MET A 218 -2.87 55.05 11.34
CA MET A 218 -3.19 53.81 10.64
C MET A 218 -1.92 53.09 10.17
N TRP A 219 -0.92 53.84 9.70
CA TRP A 219 0.38 53.29 9.31
C TRP A 219 1.14 52.68 10.50
N ASP A 220 1.00 53.25 11.70
CA ASP A 220 1.62 52.70 12.91
C ASP A 220 0.97 51.39 13.36
N VAL A 221 -0.36 51.29 13.36
CA VAL A 221 -1.07 50.03 13.67
C VAL A 221 -0.75 48.93 12.65
N LEU A 222 -0.64 49.27 11.36
CA LEU A 222 -0.26 48.29 10.33
C LEU A 222 1.19 47.79 10.49
N LYS A 223 2.10 48.64 11.00
CA LYS A 223 3.47 48.22 11.34
C LYS A 223 3.49 47.28 12.55
N GLU A 224 2.64 47.50 13.56
CA GLU A 224 2.50 46.59 14.70
C GLU A 224 1.95 45.22 14.29
N ILE A 225 0.90 45.17 13.46
CA ILE A 225 0.31 43.91 12.97
C ILE A 225 1.32 43.10 12.12
N LYS A 226 2.28 43.77 11.47
CA LYS A 226 3.35 43.11 10.71
C LYS A 226 4.36 42.38 11.62
N HIS A 227 4.48 42.78 12.88
CA HIS A 227 5.36 42.16 13.86
C HIS A 227 4.72 40.97 14.60
N GLU A 228 3.40 40.95 14.81
CA GLU A 228 2.72 39.85 15.51
C GLU A 228 2.53 38.57 14.66
N ARG A 229 2.66 38.64 13.33
CA ARG A 229 2.50 37.47 12.43
C ARG A 229 3.75 36.59 12.28
N LYS A 230 4.78 36.78 13.12
CA LYS A 230 5.87 35.81 13.33
C LYS A 230 5.60 35.01 14.61
N GLY A 231 4.65 34.09 14.54
CA GLY A 231 4.31 33.14 15.60
C GLY A 231 3.65 31.90 15.03
#